data_AF-A0A9E0LBQ2-F1
#
_entry.id   AF-A0A9E0LBQ2-F1
#
_cell.length_a   1.000
_cell.length_b   1.000
_cell.length_c   1.000
_cell.angle_alpha   90.00
_cell.angle_beta   90.00
_cell.angle_gamma   90.00
#
_symmetry.space_group_name_H-M   'P 1'
#
loop_
_entity.id
_entity.type
_entity.pdbx_description
1 polymer ?
#
loop_
_entity_poly.entity_id
_entity_poly.type
_entity_poly.pdbx_seq_one_letter_code
_entity_poly.pdbx_strand_id
1 'polypeptide(L)'
;MGLARRRWLMQAGAAAVLVIGGLRPACAGMGISGYTVSLAELLAMLSERFPRRFPLAGLAALELNAPALALRPEANRLRARVPAVLSGPAVGMPREGVLEVEFGLRYEAKDRTLRAHDIVFHSLEMQGLEPAAAALLHAWAPRLARRALGEVVLHRLEEKDLALLDGLGLQPGAIAVTDQGLSIAFVRRGLNTLN
;
A
#
# COMPACT_ATOMS: atom_id res chain seq x y z
N MET A 1 -1.25 82.71 -34.83
CA MET A 1 -1.16 81.91 -36.07
C MET A 1 -0.03 80.89 -35.89
N GLY A 2 -0.28 79.61 -36.19
CA GLY A 2 0.77 78.60 -36.37
C GLY A 2 0.78 77.42 -35.38
N LEU A 3 -0.05 76.40 -35.63
CA LEU A 3 0.08 75.04 -35.08
C LEU A 3 1.22 74.27 -35.76
N ALA A 4 1.94 73.41 -35.03
CA ALA A 4 2.38 72.06 -35.45
C ALA A 4 3.23 71.41 -34.32
N ARG A 5 2.69 70.45 -33.53
CA ARG A 5 2.58 68.99 -33.79
C ARG A 5 3.91 68.21 -33.72
N ARG A 6 4.07 67.41 -32.65
CA ARG A 6 4.43 65.95 -32.64
C ARG A 6 4.71 65.49 -31.19
N ARG A 7 3.74 64.89 -30.50
CA ARG A 7 3.47 63.43 -30.36
C ARG A 7 4.67 62.61 -29.85
N TRP A 8 4.73 62.40 -28.53
CA TRP A 8 5.36 61.22 -27.93
C TRP A 8 4.47 60.65 -26.80
N LEU A 9 3.74 59.61 -27.21
CA LEU A 9 3.32 58.38 -26.54
C LEU A 9 2.92 58.39 -25.05
N MET A 10 1.61 58.25 -24.90
CA MET A 10 0.84 57.53 -23.88
C MET A 10 1.59 56.45 -23.09
N GLN A 11 1.45 56.49 -21.76
CA GLN A 11 1.23 55.27 -20.98
C GLN A 11 0.06 55.47 -20.01
N ALA A 12 -0.92 54.59 -20.15
CA ALA A 12 -2.10 54.47 -19.31
C ALA A 12 -1.76 53.63 -18.07
N GLY A 13 -1.89 54.22 -16.88
CA GLY A 13 -1.85 53.49 -15.62
C GLY A 13 -3.27 53.24 -15.12
N ALA A 14 -3.71 51.98 -15.15
CA ALA A 14 -4.95 51.56 -14.51
C ALA A 14 -4.80 50.16 -13.91
N ALA A 15 -5.46 49.99 -12.75
CA ALA A 15 -5.86 48.75 -12.08
C ALA A 15 -4.77 47.95 -11.33
N ALA A 16 -5.04 47.27 -10.22
CA ALA A 16 -6.18 47.23 -9.31
C ALA A 16 -5.79 46.39 -8.06
N VAL A 17 -6.35 46.80 -6.92
CA VAL A 17 -6.94 46.00 -5.83
C VAL A 17 -6.23 44.73 -5.31
N LEU A 18 -5.92 44.81 -4.01
CA LEU A 18 -5.60 43.76 -3.05
C LEU A 18 -6.56 42.56 -3.09
N VAL A 19 -6.02 41.34 -3.21
CA VAL A 19 -6.64 40.13 -2.65
C VAL A 19 -5.61 39.44 -1.76
N ILE A 20 -5.85 39.51 -0.45
CA ILE A 20 -5.14 38.77 0.59
C ILE A 20 -5.64 37.32 0.51
N GLY A 21 -4.99 36.51 -0.33
CA GLY A 21 -5.18 35.06 -0.37
C GLY A 21 -4.24 34.40 0.61
N GLY A 22 -4.77 33.84 1.70
CA GLY A 22 -3.99 33.15 2.73
C GLY A 22 -3.18 31.99 2.16
N LEU A 23 -1.85 32.17 2.12
CA LEU A 23 -0.93 31.06 1.94
C LEU A 23 -0.93 30.22 3.22
N ARG A 24 -1.60 29.08 3.13
CA ARG A 24 -1.43 27.96 4.07
C ARG A 24 0.07 27.62 4.09
N PRO A 25 0.70 27.47 5.25
CA PRO A 25 2.03 26.89 5.29
C PRO A 25 1.88 25.44 4.82
N ALA A 26 2.27 25.19 3.57
CA ALA A 26 2.65 23.86 3.17
C ALA A 26 3.90 23.55 4.00
N CYS A 27 3.71 22.86 5.13
CA CYS A 27 4.78 22.12 5.76
C CYS A 27 5.20 21.02 4.79
N ALA A 28 5.92 21.39 3.73
CA ALA A 28 6.79 20.50 3.01
C ALA A 28 7.88 20.14 4.02
N GLY A 29 7.75 18.95 4.64
CA GLY A 29 8.79 18.38 5.48
C GLY A 29 10.10 18.37 4.70
N MET A 30 10.99 19.28 5.07
CA MET A 30 12.31 19.43 4.48
C MET A 30 13.21 18.31 4.99
N GLY A 31 13.58 17.40 4.09
CA GLY A 31 14.73 16.49 4.21
C GLY A 31 14.50 15.28 5.11
N ILE A 32 14.26 14.11 4.51
CA ILE A 32 15.29 13.10 4.19
C ILE A 32 14.74 12.25 3.03
N SER A 33 15.54 12.02 1.99
CA SER A 33 15.17 11.27 0.78
C SER A 33 14.66 9.88 1.15
N GLY A 34 13.35 9.65 1.08
CA GLY A 34 12.75 8.34 1.37
C GLY A 34 13.18 7.28 0.35
N TYR A 35 13.06 6.01 0.74
CA TYR A 35 13.27 4.88 -0.18
C TYR A 35 11.95 4.53 -0.86
N THR A 36 12.00 4.29 -2.17
CA THR A 36 10.84 3.88 -2.95
C THR A 36 10.98 2.42 -3.33
N VAL A 37 10.01 1.60 -2.93
CA VAL A 37 9.89 0.20 -3.37
C VAL A 37 8.89 0.14 -4.51
N SER A 38 9.28 -0.43 -5.65
CA SER A 38 8.36 -0.60 -6.78
C SER A 38 7.31 -1.67 -6.51
N LEU A 39 6.17 -1.58 -7.20
CA LEU A 39 5.13 -2.61 -7.12
C LEU A 39 5.64 -3.99 -7.59
N ALA A 40 6.51 -4.01 -8.60
CA ALA A 40 7.06 -5.24 -9.15
C ALA A 40 7.99 -5.96 -8.15
N GLU A 41 8.82 -5.22 -7.43
CA GLU A 41 9.66 -5.77 -6.35
C GLU A 41 8.81 -6.32 -5.21
N LEU A 42 7.75 -5.61 -4.82
CA LEU A 42 6.81 -6.10 -3.79
C LEU A 42 6.13 -7.39 -4.23
N LEU A 43 5.69 -7.45 -5.48
CA LEU A 43 5.08 -8.64 -6.04
C LEU A 43 6.07 -9.81 -6.10
N ALA A 44 7.31 -9.59 -6.54
CA ALA A 44 8.35 -10.62 -6.59
C ALA A 44 8.61 -11.21 -5.20
N MET A 45 8.82 -10.34 -4.20
CA MET A 45 9.04 -10.75 -2.82
C MET A 45 7.83 -11.46 -2.19
N LEU A 46 6.62 -11.03 -2.55
CA LEU A 46 5.40 -11.67 -2.07
C LEU A 46 5.23 -13.05 -2.70
N SER A 47 5.55 -13.19 -3.99
CA SER A 47 5.39 -14.42 -4.77
C SER A 47 6.24 -15.57 -4.25
N GLU A 48 7.40 -15.31 -3.64
CA GLU A 48 8.27 -16.34 -3.03
C GLU A 48 7.58 -17.17 -1.93
N ARG A 49 6.53 -16.64 -1.31
CA ARG A 49 5.79 -17.32 -0.23
C ARG A 49 4.62 -18.13 -0.72
N PHE A 50 4.33 -18.05 -2.02
CA PHE A 50 3.24 -18.78 -2.65
C PHE A 50 3.81 -19.94 -3.47
N PRO A 51 3.06 -21.03 -3.62
CA PRO A 51 1.69 -21.24 -3.14
C PRO A 51 1.58 -21.50 -1.63
N ARG A 52 0.43 -21.16 -1.04
CA ARG A 52 0.12 -21.42 0.38
C ARG A 52 -1.11 -22.30 0.52
N ARG A 53 -0.97 -23.40 1.24
CA ARG A 53 -2.08 -24.34 1.47
C ARG A 53 -2.66 -24.21 2.87
N PHE A 54 -3.98 -24.10 2.96
CA PHE A 54 -4.75 -24.00 4.20
C PHE A 54 -5.70 -25.18 4.32
N PRO A 55 -5.51 -26.07 5.30
CA PRO A 55 -6.46 -27.14 5.55
C PRO A 55 -7.76 -26.59 6.15
N LEU A 56 -8.90 -27.01 5.59
CA LEU A 56 -10.25 -26.69 6.05
C LEU A 56 -10.84 -27.92 6.75
N ALA A 57 -10.58 -28.02 8.06
CA ALA A 57 -11.10 -29.06 8.94
C ALA A 57 -10.89 -30.51 8.44
N GLY A 58 -9.83 -30.76 7.64
CA GLY A 58 -9.50 -32.08 7.09
C GLY A 58 -10.39 -32.56 5.94
N LEU A 59 -11.44 -31.81 5.58
CA LEU A 59 -12.40 -32.16 4.52
C LEU A 59 -12.01 -31.57 3.16
N ALA A 60 -11.36 -30.41 3.19
CA ALA A 60 -10.86 -29.72 2.02
C ALA A 60 -9.57 -28.97 2.35
N ALA A 61 -8.89 -28.49 1.33
CA ALA A 61 -7.76 -27.59 1.43
C ALA A 61 -7.94 -26.45 0.43
N LEU A 62 -7.76 -25.22 0.91
CA LEU A 62 -7.70 -24.03 0.09
C LEU A 62 -6.24 -23.72 -0.21
N GLU A 63 -5.86 -23.79 -1.47
CA GLU A 63 -4.56 -23.37 -1.95
C GLU A 63 -4.67 -21.96 -2.50
N LEU A 64 -3.83 -21.06 -2.00
CA LEU A 64 -3.70 -19.70 -2.52
C LEU A 64 -2.44 -19.65 -3.38
N ASN A 65 -2.55 -19.05 -4.56
CA ASN A 65 -1.46 -18.86 -5.50
C ASN A 65 -0.90 -17.44 -5.43
N ALA A 66 0.17 -17.19 -6.19
CA ALA A 66 0.82 -15.88 -6.24
C ALA A 66 -0.23 -14.77 -6.53
N PRO A 67 -0.33 -13.75 -5.67
CA PRO A 67 -1.35 -12.73 -5.78
C PRO A 67 -0.95 -11.67 -6.80
N ALA A 68 -1.92 -11.04 -7.46
CA ALA A 68 -1.70 -9.78 -8.16
C ALA A 68 -1.94 -8.60 -7.20
N LEU A 69 -1.05 -7.61 -7.23
CA LEU A 69 -1.16 -6.41 -6.39
C LEU A 69 -1.61 -5.20 -7.22
N ALA A 70 -2.45 -4.36 -6.61
CA ALA A 70 -2.86 -3.07 -7.14
C ALA A 70 -2.69 -1.97 -6.09
N LEU A 71 -2.10 -0.85 -6.49
CA LEU A 71 -1.87 0.32 -5.65
C LEU A 71 -3.19 1.10 -5.48
N ARG A 72 -3.50 1.50 -4.25
CA ARG A 72 -4.65 2.37 -3.92
C ARG A 72 -4.14 3.59 -3.15
N PRO A 73 -3.49 4.54 -3.83
CA PRO A 73 -2.87 5.71 -3.18
C PRO A 73 -3.90 6.61 -2.48
N GLU A 74 -5.10 6.75 -3.04
CA GLU A 74 -6.21 7.51 -2.44
C GLU A 74 -6.56 7.06 -1.02
N ALA A 75 -6.39 5.76 -0.73
CA ALA A 75 -6.69 5.16 0.56
C ALA A 75 -5.41 4.78 1.35
N ASN A 76 -4.23 5.13 0.84
CA ASN A 76 -2.92 4.69 1.34
C ASN A 76 -2.84 3.15 1.56
N ARG A 77 -3.34 2.38 0.58
CA ARG A 77 -3.56 0.93 0.72
C ARG A 77 -3.12 0.13 -0.50
N LEU A 78 -2.98 -1.17 -0.31
CA LEU A 78 -2.78 -2.15 -1.37
C LEU A 78 -4.00 -3.06 -1.46
N ARG A 79 -4.43 -3.35 -2.69
CA ARG A 79 -5.38 -4.41 -2.98
C ARG A 79 -4.62 -5.62 -3.50
N ALA A 80 -4.92 -6.80 -2.97
CA ALA A 80 -4.42 -8.05 -3.51
C ALA A 80 -5.57 -8.90 -4.03
N ARG A 81 -5.38 -9.40 -5.25
CA ARG A 81 -6.26 -10.39 -5.87
C ARG A 81 -5.50 -11.71 -5.90
N VAL A 82 -5.93 -12.66 -5.06
CA VAL A 82 -5.21 -13.91 -4.83
C VAL A 82 -5.99 -15.04 -5.51
N PRO A 83 -5.48 -15.65 -6.59
CA PRO A 83 -6.12 -16.84 -7.16
C PRO A 83 -6.11 -17.97 -6.13
N ALA A 84 -7.23 -18.67 -6.02
CA ALA A 84 -7.44 -19.72 -5.04
C ALA A 84 -7.96 -20.99 -5.70
N VAL A 85 -7.55 -22.14 -5.18
CA VAL A 85 -8.03 -23.46 -5.61
C VAL A 85 -8.47 -24.24 -4.39
N LEU A 86 -9.74 -24.65 -4.37
CA LEU A 86 -10.31 -25.48 -3.33
C LEU A 86 -10.33 -26.93 -3.81
N SER A 87 -9.65 -27.82 -3.07
CA SER A 87 -9.56 -29.24 -3.40
C SER A 87 -9.83 -30.11 -2.17
N GLY A 88 -10.39 -31.29 -2.37
CA GLY A 88 -10.56 -32.26 -1.28
C GLY A 88 -11.71 -33.24 -1.50
N PRO A 89 -11.79 -34.29 -0.67
CA PRO A 89 -12.82 -35.32 -0.79
C PRO A 89 -14.25 -34.76 -0.69
N ALA A 90 -14.47 -33.72 0.12
CA ALA A 90 -15.79 -33.09 0.24
C ALA A 90 -16.16 -32.18 -0.96
N VAL A 91 -15.19 -31.84 -1.81
CA VAL A 91 -15.36 -30.89 -2.93
C VAL A 91 -15.53 -31.66 -4.25
N GLY A 92 -15.04 -32.90 -4.30
CA GLY A 92 -14.99 -33.70 -5.53
C GLY A 92 -13.90 -33.19 -6.46
N MET A 93 -14.27 -32.42 -7.50
CA MET A 93 -13.31 -31.80 -8.40
C MET A 93 -12.76 -30.48 -7.84
N PRO A 94 -11.48 -30.16 -8.06
CA PRO A 94 -10.92 -28.86 -7.68
C PRO A 94 -11.75 -27.71 -8.25
N ARG A 95 -12.04 -26.71 -7.40
CA ARG A 95 -12.77 -25.51 -7.79
C ARG A 95 -11.82 -24.33 -7.74
N GLU A 96 -11.80 -23.54 -8.80
CA GLU A 96 -11.05 -22.29 -8.85
C GLU A 96 -11.86 -21.14 -8.24
N GLY A 97 -11.15 -20.15 -7.75
CA GLY A 97 -11.74 -18.98 -7.14
C GLY A 97 -10.75 -17.85 -6.98
N VAL A 98 -11.22 -16.76 -6.38
CA VAL A 98 -10.42 -15.56 -6.16
C VAL A 98 -10.74 -14.99 -4.78
N LEU A 99 -9.69 -14.76 -4.01
CA LEU A 99 -9.72 -14.02 -2.75
C LEU A 99 -9.33 -12.56 -3.02
N GLU A 100 -10.21 -11.63 -2.71
CA GLU A 100 -9.93 -10.20 -2.78
C GLU A 100 -9.83 -9.59 -1.38
N VAL A 101 -8.74 -8.87 -1.16
CA VAL A 101 -8.36 -8.31 0.15
C VAL A 101 -7.68 -6.97 -0.05
N GLU A 102 -7.81 -6.09 0.94
CA GLU A 102 -7.18 -4.79 0.94
C GLU A 102 -6.59 -4.49 2.30
N PHE A 103 -5.34 -4.01 2.32
CA PHE A 103 -4.59 -3.81 3.55
C PHE A 103 -3.70 -2.58 3.44
N GLY A 104 -3.45 -1.95 4.58
CA GLY A 104 -2.42 -0.93 4.69
C GLY A 104 -1.07 -1.57 4.99
N LEU A 105 0.00 -0.78 4.88
CA LEU A 105 1.34 -1.20 5.29
C LEU A 105 1.87 -0.37 6.44
N ARG A 106 2.53 -1.04 7.39
CA ARG A 106 3.17 -0.41 8.54
C ARG A 106 4.58 -0.96 8.72
N TYR A 107 5.53 -0.08 9.04
CA TYR A 107 6.87 -0.48 9.42
C TYR A 107 6.90 -0.84 10.91
N GLU A 108 7.44 -2.01 11.23
CA GLU A 108 7.68 -2.46 12.60
C GLU A 108 9.17 -2.34 12.92
N ALA A 109 9.50 -1.39 13.80
CA ALA A 109 10.89 -1.09 14.13
C ALA A 109 11.56 -2.21 14.96
N LYS A 110 10.76 -3.01 15.71
CA LYS A 110 11.28 -4.07 16.59
C LYS A 110 12.03 -5.17 15.85
N ASP A 111 11.50 -5.58 14.70
CA ASP A 111 12.08 -6.64 13.87
C ASP A 111 12.53 -6.13 12.49
N ARG A 112 12.40 -4.81 12.26
CA ARG A 112 12.76 -4.11 11.03
C ARG A 112 12.01 -4.63 9.81
N THR A 113 10.73 -4.95 10.00
CA THR A 113 9.88 -5.54 8.95
C THR A 113 8.78 -4.61 8.45
N LEU A 114 8.44 -4.75 7.17
CA LEU A 114 7.21 -4.20 6.60
C LEU A 114 6.07 -5.20 6.84
N ARG A 115 5.01 -4.80 7.53
CA ARG A 115 3.87 -5.68 7.85
C ARG A 115 2.56 -5.15 7.27
N ALA A 116 1.76 -6.05 6.73
CA ALA A 116 0.37 -5.75 6.42
C ALA A 116 -0.43 -5.51 7.71
N HIS A 117 -1.26 -4.47 7.73
CA HIS A 117 -2.15 -4.15 8.84
C HIS A 117 -3.53 -3.74 8.31
N ASP A 118 -4.51 -3.70 9.22
CA ASP A 118 -5.90 -3.38 8.92
C ASP A 118 -6.45 -4.17 7.74
N ILE A 119 -6.25 -5.50 7.75
CA ILE A 119 -6.67 -6.35 6.65
C ILE A 119 -8.20 -6.33 6.52
N VAL A 120 -8.68 -5.79 5.41
CA VAL A 120 -10.08 -5.75 5.00
C VAL A 120 -10.30 -6.87 3.99
N PHE A 121 -11.18 -7.79 4.35
CA PHE A 121 -11.66 -8.82 3.44
C PHE A 121 -12.75 -8.22 2.54
N HIS A 122 -12.63 -8.40 1.22
CA HIS A 122 -13.67 -7.99 0.26
C HIS A 122 -14.54 -9.18 -0.10
N SER A 123 -13.96 -10.20 -0.72
CA SER A 123 -14.70 -11.37 -1.20
C SER A 123 -13.80 -12.60 -1.31
N LEU A 124 -14.46 -13.76 -1.31
CA LEU A 124 -13.86 -15.05 -1.66
C LEU A 124 -14.89 -15.77 -2.51
N GLU A 125 -14.70 -15.71 -3.81
CA GLU A 125 -15.62 -16.29 -4.78
C GLU A 125 -15.04 -17.59 -5.31
N MET A 126 -15.84 -18.65 -5.30
CA MET A 126 -15.44 -19.98 -5.78
C MET A 126 -16.41 -20.42 -6.87
N GLN A 127 -15.88 -20.85 -8.01
CA GLN A 127 -16.68 -21.26 -9.15
C GLN A 127 -17.39 -22.59 -8.87
N GLY A 128 -18.70 -22.62 -9.09
CA GLY A 128 -19.49 -23.85 -8.98
C GLY A 128 -19.53 -24.47 -7.57
N LEU A 129 -19.31 -23.66 -6.53
CA LEU A 129 -19.45 -24.09 -5.15
C LEU A 129 -20.91 -24.01 -4.72
N GLU A 130 -21.40 -25.03 -4.01
CA GLU A 130 -22.77 -25.00 -3.48
C GLU A 130 -22.95 -23.87 -2.46
N PRO A 131 -24.16 -23.27 -2.37
CA PRO A 131 -24.42 -22.14 -1.48
C PRO A 131 -24.08 -22.41 0.00
N ALA A 132 -24.34 -23.62 0.49
CA ALA A 132 -24.02 -24.01 1.87
C ALA A 132 -22.51 -24.05 2.13
N ALA A 133 -21.74 -24.60 1.18
CA ALA A 133 -20.28 -24.65 1.28
C ALA A 133 -19.66 -23.25 1.14
N ALA A 134 -20.21 -22.40 0.26
CA ALA A 134 -19.81 -21.01 0.11
C ALA A 134 -20.05 -20.22 1.40
N ALA A 135 -21.21 -20.37 2.05
CA ALA A 135 -21.53 -19.71 3.31
C ALA A 135 -20.54 -20.09 4.43
N LEU A 136 -20.20 -21.38 4.54
CA LEU A 136 -19.16 -21.83 5.46
C LEU A 136 -17.82 -21.17 5.13
N LEU A 137 -17.38 -21.23 3.87
CA LEU A 137 -16.11 -20.65 3.45
C LEU A 137 -16.04 -19.15 3.76
N HIS A 138 -17.11 -18.40 3.52
CA HIS A 138 -17.20 -16.97 3.87
C HIS A 138 -17.06 -16.72 5.38
N ALA A 139 -17.59 -17.60 6.24
CA ALA A 139 -17.41 -17.46 7.69
C ALA A 139 -15.93 -17.62 8.12
N TRP A 140 -15.16 -18.45 7.41
CA TRP A 140 -13.73 -18.66 7.67
C TRP A 140 -12.82 -17.66 6.95
N ALA A 141 -13.28 -17.08 5.84
CA ALA A 141 -12.48 -16.25 4.94
C ALA A 141 -11.75 -15.09 5.63
N PRO A 142 -12.33 -14.33 6.59
CA PRO A 142 -11.60 -13.27 7.29
C PRO A 142 -10.41 -13.79 8.10
N ARG A 143 -10.54 -14.98 8.71
CA ARG A 143 -9.43 -15.61 9.44
C ARG A 143 -8.36 -16.12 8.48
N LEU A 144 -8.76 -16.68 7.35
CA LEU A 144 -7.85 -17.12 6.28
C LEU A 144 -7.09 -15.93 5.69
N ALA A 145 -7.76 -14.82 5.36
CA ALA A 145 -7.15 -13.60 4.87
C ALA A 145 -6.11 -13.05 5.86
N ARG A 146 -6.44 -12.98 7.16
CA ARG A 146 -5.49 -12.58 8.20
C ARG A 146 -4.31 -13.54 8.33
N ARG A 147 -4.48 -14.84 8.13
CA ARG A 147 -3.36 -15.79 8.20
C ARG A 147 -2.52 -15.83 6.92
N ALA A 148 -3.16 -15.57 5.77
CA ALA A 148 -2.54 -15.45 4.47
C ALA A 148 -1.64 -14.19 4.41
N LEU A 149 -2.13 -13.08 4.97
CA LEU A 149 -1.53 -11.76 4.84
C LEU A 149 -0.87 -11.22 6.12
N GLY A 150 -1.29 -11.66 7.31
CA GLY A 150 -0.85 -11.12 8.60
C GLY A 150 0.58 -11.52 9.00
N GLU A 151 1.15 -12.51 8.32
CA GLU A 151 2.58 -12.88 8.42
C GLU A 151 3.38 -12.34 7.23
N VAL A 152 2.82 -11.44 6.42
CA VAL A 152 3.53 -10.86 5.29
C VAL A 152 4.47 -9.79 5.81
N VAL A 153 5.62 -10.25 6.28
CA VAL A 153 6.90 -9.54 6.39
C VAL A 153 7.31 -9.20 4.96
N LEU A 154 6.76 -8.15 4.35
CA LEU A 154 7.02 -7.82 2.94
C LEU A 154 8.50 -7.58 2.65
N HIS A 155 9.30 -7.26 3.67
CA HIS A 155 10.75 -7.18 3.57
C HIS A 155 11.36 -7.07 4.99
N ARG A 156 12.51 -7.69 5.24
CA ARG A 156 13.48 -7.22 6.23
C ARG A 156 14.45 -6.36 5.42
N LEU A 157 14.49 -5.06 5.70
CA LEU A 157 15.43 -4.16 5.02
C LEU A 157 16.83 -4.78 5.06
N GLU A 158 17.54 -4.80 3.94
CA GLU A 158 18.87 -5.41 3.89
C GLU A 158 19.78 -4.76 4.94
N GLU A 159 20.58 -5.55 5.65
CA GLU A 159 21.36 -5.07 6.79
C GLU A 159 22.31 -3.93 6.41
N LYS A 160 22.80 -3.90 5.16
CA LYS A 160 23.64 -2.83 4.62
C LYS A 160 22.90 -1.49 4.49
N ASP A 161 21.65 -1.50 4.05
CA ASP A 161 20.83 -0.29 3.90
C ASP A 161 20.39 0.22 5.28
N LEU A 162 20.04 -0.70 6.17
CA LEU A 162 19.79 -0.39 7.57
C LEU A 162 21.03 0.13 8.29
N ALA A 163 22.21 -0.43 8.06
CA ALA A 163 23.45 0.03 8.70
C ALA A 163 23.81 1.46 8.29
N LEU A 164 23.54 1.82 7.02
CA LEU A 164 23.73 3.17 6.53
C LEU A 164 22.74 4.14 7.19
N LEU A 165 21.47 3.75 7.32
CA LEU A 165 20.46 4.51 8.05
C LEU A 165 20.79 4.63 9.55
N ASP A 166 21.21 3.53 10.18
CA ASP A 166 21.64 3.45 11.57
C ASP A 166 22.81 4.40 11.84
N GLY A 167 23.82 4.42 10.94
CA GLY A 167 24.97 5.31 11.00
C GLY A 167 24.62 6.80 10.85
N LEU A 168 23.50 7.10 10.18
CA LEU A 168 22.96 8.46 10.05
C LEU A 168 21.95 8.82 11.17
N GLY A 169 21.71 7.90 12.12
CA GLY A 169 20.72 8.08 13.19
C GLY A 169 19.28 8.11 12.67
N LEU A 170 19.00 7.43 11.55
CA LEU A 170 17.70 7.39 10.89
C LEU A 170 17.03 6.03 11.06
N GLN A 171 15.71 6.01 10.95
CA GLN A 171 14.91 4.80 10.84
C GLN A 171 13.78 4.99 9.83
N PRO A 172 13.35 3.91 9.16
CA PRO A 172 12.13 3.91 8.38
C PRO A 172 10.93 4.36 9.24
N GLY A 173 10.14 5.26 8.69
CA GLY A 173 8.99 5.89 9.33
C GLY A 173 7.69 5.54 8.61
N ALA A 174 6.84 6.55 8.42
CA ALA A 174 5.54 6.37 7.76
C ALA A 174 5.71 5.85 6.32
N ILE A 175 4.84 4.91 5.95
CA ILE A 175 4.76 4.36 4.59
C ILE A 175 3.59 5.01 3.88
N ALA A 176 3.85 5.52 2.67
CA ALA A 176 2.85 6.07 1.78
C ALA A 176 2.77 5.23 0.49
N VAL A 177 1.57 4.81 0.11
CA VAL A 177 1.29 4.22 -1.19
C VAL A 177 1.15 5.34 -2.21
N THR A 178 1.92 5.26 -3.29
CA THR A 178 1.91 6.21 -4.41
C THR A 178 1.48 5.48 -5.69
N ASP A 179 1.23 6.21 -6.77
CA ASP A 179 0.93 5.62 -8.09
C ASP A 179 2.08 4.78 -8.66
N GLN A 180 3.32 5.00 -8.19
CA GLN A 180 4.52 4.32 -8.69
C GLN A 180 4.98 3.17 -7.78
N GLY A 181 4.48 3.09 -6.55
CA GLY A 181 4.97 2.12 -5.55
C GLY A 181 4.82 2.61 -4.12
N LEU A 182 5.61 2.08 -3.20
CA LEU A 182 5.63 2.49 -1.79
C LEU A 182 6.75 3.49 -1.55
N SER A 183 6.42 4.63 -0.94
CA SER A 183 7.39 5.57 -0.41
C SER A 183 7.53 5.37 1.09
N ILE A 184 8.76 5.20 1.57
CA ILE A 184 9.09 5.04 2.97
C ILE A 184 9.80 6.30 3.44
N ALA A 185 9.15 7.09 4.30
CA ALA A 185 9.76 8.25 4.90
C ALA A 185 10.87 7.84 5.89
N PHE A 186 11.90 8.65 6.05
CA PHE A 186 12.90 8.43 7.11
C PHE A 186 12.70 9.43 8.24
N VAL A 187 12.82 8.94 9.47
CA VAL A 187 12.70 9.75 10.69
C VAL A 187 13.95 9.57 11.56
N ARG A 188 14.35 10.60 12.31
CA ARG A 188 15.50 10.51 13.22
C ARG A 188 15.16 9.63 14.42
N ARG A 189 16.08 8.71 14.75
CA ARG A 189 16.05 7.85 15.93
C ARG A 189 16.30 8.72 17.17
N GLY A 190 15.22 9.16 17.82
CA GLY A 190 15.29 9.99 19.03
C GLY A 190 14.06 10.83 19.35
N LEU A 191 13.07 10.92 18.46
CA LEU A 191 11.85 11.74 18.68
C LEU A 191 10.59 10.93 19.01
N ASN A 192 10.70 9.64 19.37
CA ASN A 192 9.53 8.81 19.72
C ASN A 192 9.48 8.44 21.21
N THR A 193 9.72 9.42 22.07
CA THR A 193 9.26 9.41 23.46
C THR A 193 8.42 10.66 23.66
N LEU A 194 7.20 10.47 24.18
CA LEU A 194 6.15 11.47 24.49
C LEU A 194 5.09 11.65 23.39
N ASN A 195 4.11 10.74 23.33
CA ASN A 195 2.78 10.95 23.95
C ASN A 195 1.93 9.67 23.80
#